data_AF-A0A3A8LF58-F1
#
_entry.id   AF-A0A3A8LF58-F1
#
_cell.length_a   1.000
_cell.length_b   1.000
_cell.length_c   1.000
_cell.angle_alpha   90.00
_cell.angle_beta   90.00
_cell.angle_gamma   90.00
#
_symmetry.space_group_name_H-M   'P 1'
#
loop_
_entity.id
_entity.type
_entity.pdbx_description
1 polymer ?
#
loop_
_entity_poly.entity_id
_entity_poly.type
_entity_poly.pdbx_seq_one_letter_code
_entity_poly.pdbx_strand_id
1 'polypeptide(L)'
;MKKLLLGLMLVAVPLMGCGAEDASSDTVQTVTTESGQGINLDFGPMSSEEPLASMQDSSGDVSAMGAGCWVTLLYCKDPRYNGWATCQQNGKCSYQQFKDNCIALYNKTC
;
A
#
# COMPACT_ATOMS: atom_id res chain seq x y z
N MET A 1 34.72 1.40 -54.45
CA MET A 1 33.83 2.45 -53.91
C MET A 1 32.39 1.91 -53.84
N LYS A 2 31.85 1.72 -52.64
CA LYS A 2 30.42 1.44 -52.40
C LYS A 2 30.05 2.19 -51.12
N LYS A 3 29.19 3.20 -51.25
CA LYS A 3 28.68 4.03 -50.15
C LYS A 3 27.47 3.29 -49.55
N LEU A 4 27.50 2.98 -48.26
CA LEU A 4 26.34 2.48 -47.52
C LEU A 4 25.91 3.56 -46.53
N LEU A 5 24.84 4.27 -46.93
CA LEU A 5 24.04 5.12 -46.06
C LEU A 5 23.15 4.21 -45.23
N LEU A 6 23.43 4.09 -43.93
CA LEU A 6 22.50 3.53 -42.95
C LEU A 6 21.97 4.68 -42.10
N GLY A 7 20.78 5.16 -42.47
CA GLY A 7 19.99 6.07 -41.65
C GLY A 7 19.41 5.33 -40.46
N LEU A 8 19.96 5.60 -39.28
CA LEU A 8 19.37 5.23 -37.99
C LEU A 8 18.30 6.26 -37.64
N MET A 9 17.03 5.94 -37.91
CA MET A 9 15.90 6.69 -37.36
C MET A 9 15.74 6.30 -35.89
N LEU A 10 16.11 7.22 -35.01
CA LEU A 10 15.73 7.24 -33.60
C LEU A 10 14.23 7.54 -33.50
N VAL A 11 13.44 6.55 -33.09
CA VAL A 11 12.09 6.79 -32.58
C VAL A 11 12.11 6.42 -31.10
N ALA A 12 12.47 7.39 -30.28
CA ALA A 12 12.19 7.37 -28.86
C ALA A 12 10.73 7.83 -28.69
N VAL A 13 9.84 6.90 -28.34
CA VAL A 13 8.56 7.25 -27.71
C VAL A 13 8.64 6.71 -26.28
N PRO A 14 8.65 7.59 -25.26
CA PRO A 14 8.68 7.15 -23.88
C PRO A 14 7.38 6.43 -23.55
N LEU A 15 7.53 5.21 -23.01
CA LEU A 15 6.47 4.46 -22.35
C LEU A 15 6.00 5.25 -21.11
N MET A 16 5.04 6.15 -21.28
CA MET A 16 4.19 6.60 -20.17
C MET A 16 2.98 5.69 -20.08
N GLY A 17 3.21 4.55 -19.44
CA GLY A 17 2.18 3.67 -18.90
C GLY A 17 2.68 3.24 -17.54
N CYS A 18 2.43 4.08 -16.53
CA CYS A 18 2.56 3.74 -15.12
C CYS A 18 1.48 2.70 -14.78
N GLY A 19 1.70 1.47 -15.23
CA GLY A 19 1.02 0.30 -14.72
C GLY A 19 2.09 -0.43 -13.95
N ALA A 20 2.13 -0.21 -12.64
CA ALA A 20 2.87 -1.07 -11.75
C ALA A 20 2.44 -2.51 -12.05
N GLU A 21 3.34 -3.27 -12.66
CA GLU A 21 3.15 -4.69 -12.88
C GLU A 21 3.07 -5.32 -11.49
N ASP A 22 1.84 -5.70 -11.16
CA ASP A 22 1.36 -6.23 -9.90
C ASP A 22 2.35 -7.26 -9.34
N ALA A 23 3.13 -6.85 -8.33
CA ALA A 23 3.49 -7.76 -7.27
C ALA A 23 2.22 -8.01 -6.42
N SER A 24 1.16 -8.54 -7.06
CA SER A 24 -0.05 -9.00 -6.40
C SER A 24 0.37 -10.22 -5.59
N SER A 25 0.82 -9.96 -4.36
CA SER A 25 0.53 -10.89 -3.29
C SER A 25 -1.00 -10.92 -3.19
N ASP A 26 -1.63 -12.09 -3.28
CA ASP A 26 -3.09 -12.27 -3.19
C ASP A 26 -3.72 -11.61 -1.93
N THR A 27 -2.88 -11.20 -0.99
CA THR A 27 -3.24 -10.55 0.27
C THR A 27 -3.09 -9.04 0.28
N VAL A 28 -2.53 -8.39 -0.74
CA VAL A 28 -2.26 -6.94 -0.71
C VAL A 28 -3.19 -6.22 -1.67
N GLN A 29 -3.92 -5.24 -1.16
CA GLN A 29 -4.73 -4.35 -1.99
C GLN A 29 -4.26 -2.91 -1.84
N THR A 30 -4.01 -2.25 -2.96
CA THR A 30 -3.69 -0.82 -2.97
C THR A 30 -4.96 0.01 -3.10
N VAL A 31 -5.09 0.99 -2.22
CA VAL A 31 -6.08 2.06 -2.30
C VAL A 31 -5.39 3.39 -2.57
N THR A 32 -6.06 4.26 -3.31
CA THR A 32 -5.60 5.65 -3.52
C THR A 32 -6.42 6.57 -2.63
N THR A 33 -5.74 7.39 -1.84
CA THR A 33 -6.37 8.43 -1.01
C THR A 33 -6.89 9.59 -1.86
N GLU A 34 -7.70 10.46 -1.28
CA GLU A 34 -8.21 11.67 -1.97
C GLU A 34 -7.09 12.62 -2.42
N SER A 35 -5.93 12.59 -1.76
CA SER A 35 -4.73 13.36 -2.12
C SER A 35 -3.87 12.70 -3.22
N GLY A 36 -4.28 11.53 -3.72
CA GLY A 36 -3.54 10.78 -4.74
C GLY A 36 -2.41 9.89 -4.20
N GLN A 37 -2.26 9.79 -2.88
CA GLN A 37 -1.27 8.89 -2.27
C GLN A 37 -1.73 7.43 -2.36
N GLY A 38 -0.87 6.54 -2.83
CA GLY A 38 -1.07 5.08 -2.79
C GLY A 38 -0.77 4.51 -1.39
N ILE A 39 -1.68 3.68 -0.89
CA ILE A 39 -1.57 2.99 0.39
C ILE A 39 -1.95 1.52 0.20
N ASN A 40 -1.12 0.62 0.69
CA ASN A 40 -1.35 -0.82 0.69
C ASN A 40 -2.02 -1.28 1.97
N LEU A 41 -3.09 -2.03 1.79
CA LEU A 41 -3.78 -2.80 2.80
C LEU A 41 -3.33 -4.25 2.68
N ASP A 42 -2.41 -4.67 3.54
CA ASP A 42 -1.93 -6.04 3.57
C ASP A 42 -2.77 -6.88 4.54
N PHE A 43 -3.53 -7.81 3.97
CA PHE A 43 -4.38 -8.77 4.66
C PHE A 43 -3.63 -10.06 5.03
N GLY A 44 -2.31 -10.11 4.79
CA GLY A 44 -1.44 -11.19 5.21
C GLY A 44 -1.36 -11.31 6.73
N PRO A 45 -0.72 -12.39 7.24
CA PRO A 45 -0.46 -12.52 8.66
C PRO A 45 0.37 -11.34 9.17
N MET A 46 0.09 -10.91 10.41
CA MET A 46 0.86 -9.85 11.05
C MET A 46 2.36 -10.15 10.99
N SER A 47 3.10 -9.20 10.43
CA SER A 47 4.54 -9.23 10.31
C SER A 47 5.19 -9.14 11.68
N SER A 48 6.40 -9.69 11.80
CA SER A 48 7.25 -9.48 12.97
C SER A 48 8.02 -8.15 12.91
N GLU A 49 7.77 -7.35 11.86
CA GLU A 49 8.31 -6.00 11.71
C GLU A 49 7.79 -5.07 12.82
N GLU A 50 8.66 -4.17 13.32
CA GLU A 50 8.26 -3.19 14.32
C GLU A 50 7.31 -2.15 13.70
N PRO A 51 6.12 -1.92 14.29
CA PRO A 51 5.17 -0.97 13.74
C PRO A 51 5.64 0.48 13.97
N LEU A 52 5.48 1.34 12.96
CA LEU A 52 5.69 2.79 13.10
C LEU A 52 4.61 3.43 13.97
N ALA A 53 3.37 2.98 13.77
CA ALA A 53 2.22 3.40 14.55
C ALA A 53 1.17 2.30 14.55
N SER A 54 0.27 2.33 15.53
CA SER A 54 -0.82 1.37 15.61
C SER A 54 -2.05 2.02 16.22
N MET A 55 -3.22 1.51 15.87
CA MET A 55 -4.44 1.88 16.57
C MET A 55 -5.50 0.79 16.54
N GLN A 56 -6.35 0.86 17.56
CA GLN A 56 -7.55 0.06 17.69
C GLN A 56 -8.75 0.92 17.32
N ASP A 57 -9.64 0.37 16.49
CA ASP A 57 -10.94 1.00 16.29
C ASP A 57 -11.69 1.01 17.62
N SER A 58 -12.14 2.19 18.06
CA SER A 58 -12.77 2.40 19.35
C SER A 58 -14.30 2.36 19.26
N SER A 59 -14.88 1.70 18.25
CA SER A 59 -16.33 1.61 18.02
C SER A 59 -17.06 0.91 19.18
N GLY A 60 -17.22 1.64 20.28
CA GLY A 60 -18.47 1.93 20.96
C GLY A 60 -19.11 0.84 21.81
N ASP A 61 -18.91 -0.43 21.51
CA ASP A 61 -19.51 -1.50 22.28
C ASP A 61 -18.45 -2.18 23.13
N VAL A 62 -18.58 -2.00 24.44
CA VAL A 62 -17.89 -2.79 25.47
C VAL A 62 -18.41 -4.23 25.38
N SER A 63 -18.09 -4.93 24.30
CA SER A 63 -18.22 -6.38 24.26
C SER A 63 -17.03 -6.95 25.01
N ALA A 64 -17.27 -7.23 26.29
CA ALA A 64 -16.47 -8.18 27.03
C ALA A 64 -16.22 -9.42 26.14
N MET A 65 -14.94 -9.73 25.89
CA MET A 65 -14.41 -10.94 25.23
C MET A 65 -14.20 -10.95 23.69
N GLY A 66 -13.59 -9.91 23.11
CA GLY A 66 -13.01 -10.03 21.75
C GLY A 66 -11.87 -9.05 21.47
N ALA A 67 -10.81 -9.49 20.79
CA ALA A 67 -9.77 -8.59 20.27
C ALA A 67 -10.38 -7.73 19.16
N GLY A 68 -10.59 -6.43 19.42
CA GLY A 68 -11.11 -5.49 18.43
C GLY A 68 -10.22 -5.35 17.20
N CYS A 69 -10.73 -4.69 16.15
CA CYS A 69 -9.95 -4.35 14.95
C CYS A 69 -8.69 -3.59 15.35
N TRP A 70 -7.52 -4.15 15.00
CA TRP A 70 -6.22 -3.53 15.25
C TRP A 70 -5.49 -3.38 13.92
N VAL A 71 -5.06 -2.16 13.62
CA VAL A 71 -4.32 -1.81 12.42
C VAL A 71 -2.96 -1.24 12.79
N THR A 72 -1.93 -1.69 12.10
CA THR A 72 -0.55 -1.21 12.25
C THR A 72 -0.08 -0.59 10.96
N LEU A 73 0.58 0.55 11.05
CA LEU A 73 1.35 1.15 9.97
C LEU A 73 2.78 0.61 10.05
N LEU A 74 3.21 -0.13 9.03
CA LEU A 74 4.57 -0.69 8.97
C LEU A 74 5.53 0.23 8.24
N TYR A 75 5.04 0.88 7.17
CA TYR A 75 5.87 1.69 6.29
C TYR A 75 5.12 2.94 5.84
N CYS A 76 5.76 4.11 5.91
CA CYS A 76 5.30 5.31 5.19
C CYS A 76 5.69 5.27 3.70
N LYS A 77 6.78 4.57 3.38
CA LYS A 77 7.28 4.30 2.03
C LYS A 77 7.87 2.89 2.00
N ASP A 78 7.08 1.93 1.54
CA ASP A 78 7.48 0.53 1.44
C ASP A 78 8.28 0.30 0.15
N PRO A 79 9.57 -0.08 0.24
CA PRO A 79 10.39 -0.31 -0.94
C PRO A 79 9.92 -1.49 -1.79
N ARG A 80 9.07 -2.37 -1.24
CA ARG A 80 8.50 -3.53 -1.95
C ARG A 80 7.37 -3.13 -2.90
N TYR A 81 6.70 -2.02 -2.66
CA TYR A 81 5.47 -1.63 -3.36
C TYR A 81 5.52 -0.18 -3.83
N ASN A 82 6.48 0.15 -4.72
CA ASN A 82 6.58 1.46 -5.37
C ASN A 82 6.70 2.66 -4.40
N GLY A 83 7.18 2.45 -3.17
CA GLY A 83 7.26 3.49 -2.15
C GLY A 83 5.91 3.91 -1.58
N TRP A 84 4.86 3.12 -1.76
CA TRP A 84 3.54 3.32 -1.13
C TRP A 84 3.60 3.01 0.36
N ALA A 85 2.71 3.62 1.15
CA ALA A 85 2.58 3.23 2.54
C ALA A 85 2.02 1.82 2.66
N THR A 86 2.31 1.10 3.73
CA THR A 86 1.79 -0.25 3.98
C THR A 86 1.29 -0.36 5.41
N CYS A 87 0.03 -0.77 5.56
CA CYS A 87 -0.54 -1.18 6.83
C CYS A 87 -0.89 -2.66 6.84
N GLN A 88 -0.96 -3.23 8.03
CA GLN A 88 -1.47 -4.58 8.30
C GLN A 88 -2.56 -4.55 9.36
N GLN A 89 -3.33 -5.64 9.44
CA GLN A 89 -4.39 -5.80 10.44
C GLN A 89 -4.33 -7.17 11.13
N ASN A 90 -4.92 -7.27 12.32
CA ASN A 90 -4.95 -8.50 13.11
C ASN A 90 -5.96 -9.57 12.65
N GLY A 91 -6.53 -9.42 11.44
CA GLY A 91 -7.58 -10.28 10.90
C GLY A 91 -8.98 -10.07 11.50
N LYS A 92 -9.17 -9.02 12.31
CA LYS A 92 -10.46 -8.71 12.97
C LYS A 92 -11.15 -7.46 12.42
N CYS A 93 -10.52 -6.75 11.49
CA CYS A 93 -11.09 -5.58 10.85
C CYS A 93 -11.99 -5.97 9.68
N SER A 94 -13.14 -5.30 9.56
CA SER A 94 -13.80 -5.22 8.25
C SER A 94 -12.91 -4.45 7.27
N TYR A 95 -13.15 -4.63 5.97
CA TYR A 95 -12.44 -3.91 4.93
C TYR A 95 -12.44 -2.39 5.14
N GLN A 96 -13.63 -1.83 5.43
CA GLN A 96 -13.81 -0.39 5.60
C GLN A 96 -13.07 0.11 6.85
N GLN A 97 -13.15 -0.63 7.97
CA GLN A 97 -12.38 -0.30 9.18
C GLN A 97 -10.88 -0.33 8.91
N PHE A 98 -10.36 -1.34 8.21
CA PHE A 98 -8.92 -1.41 7.92
C PHE A 98 -8.48 -0.25 7.03
N LYS A 99 -9.22 0.04 5.96
CA LYS A 99 -8.93 1.16 5.06
C LYS A 99 -8.92 2.50 5.80
N ASP A 100 -10.00 2.83 6.50
CA ASP A 100 -10.14 4.13 7.15
C ASP A 100 -9.08 4.30 8.25
N ASN A 101 -8.82 3.23 9.00
CA ASN A 101 -7.81 3.24 10.02
C ASN A 101 -6.40 3.39 9.43
N CYS A 102 -6.08 2.66 8.38
CA CYS A 102 -4.77 2.78 7.75
C CYS A 102 -4.52 4.21 7.21
N ILE A 103 -5.53 4.81 6.56
CA ILE A 103 -5.45 6.19 6.06
C ILE A 103 -5.25 7.18 7.21
N ALA A 104 -6.01 7.04 8.30
CA ALA A 104 -5.88 7.92 9.47
C ALA A 104 -4.51 7.76 10.17
N LEU A 105 -3.98 6.53 10.29
CA LEU A 105 -2.62 6.29 10.81
C LEU A 105 -1.56 6.94 9.91
N TYR A 106 -1.69 6.76 8.60
CA TYR A 106 -0.78 7.36 7.62
C TYR A 106 -0.75 8.88 7.75
N ASN A 107 -1.91 9.53 7.68
CA ASN A 107 -2.03 10.99 7.78
C ASN A 107 -1.51 11.57 9.09
N LYS A 108 -1.57 10.79 10.18
CA LYS A 108 -1.06 11.20 11.49
C LYS A 108 0.46 11.05 11.61
N THR A 109 1.06 10.12 10.87
CA THR A 109 2.42 9.63 11.14
C THR A 109 3.47 10.04 10.08
N CYS A 110 3.11 10.19 8.80
CA CYS A 110 4.07 10.15 7.68
C CYS A 110 4.53 11.49 7.05
#